data_AF-A0AA41N0S9-F1
#
_entry.id   AF-A0AA41N0S9-F1
#
_cell.length_a   1.000
_cell.length_b   1.000
_cell.length_c   1.000
_cell.angle_alpha   90.00
_cell.angle_beta   90.00
_cell.angle_gamma   90.00
#
_symmetry.space_group_name_H-M   'P 1'
#
loop_
_entity.id
_entity.type
_entity.pdbx_description
1 polymer ?
#
loop_
_entity_poly.entity_id
_entity_poly.type
_entity_poly.pdbx_seq_one_letter_code
_entity_poly.pdbx_strand_id
1 'polypeptide(L)' 'MLMPKKNRIAIYELLFKEGVMVAKKDVHMPKHPELADKNVPNLHVMKVMQSLKSGGYVHGDVCMETFLLVPDQPEHPVSL' A
#
# COMPACT_ATOMS: atom_id res chain seq x y z
N MET A 1 12.21 7.73 -0.18
CA MET A 1 11.38 8.26 -1.29
C MET A 1 10.60 9.46 -0.78
N LEU A 2 10.64 10.59 -1.50
CA LEU A 2 9.82 11.75 -1.16
C LEU A 2 8.38 11.44 -1.59
N MET A 3 7.48 11.25 -0.63
CA MET A 3 6.06 11.08 -0.90
C MET A 3 5.24 12.09 -0.09
N PRO A 4 4.19 12.67 -0.69
CA PRO A 4 3.26 13.52 0.04
C PRO A 4 2.59 12.72 1.17
N LYS A 5 2.49 13.34 2.36
CA LYS A 5 1.85 12.71 3.54
C LYS A 5 0.43 12.23 3.25
N LYS A 6 -0.34 13.01 2.47
CA LYS A 6 -1.72 12.68 2.09
C LYS A 6 -1.85 11.31 1.42
N ASN A 7 -0.97 11.02 0.45
CA ASN A 7 -1.01 9.75 -0.28
C ASN A 7 -0.59 8.58 0.62
N ARG A 8 0.36 8.80 1.52
CA ARG A 8 0.78 7.77 2.47
C ARG A 8 -0.34 7.41 3.45
N ILE A 9 -1.00 8.42 4.02
CA ILE A 9 -2.15 8.24 4.93
C ILE A 9 -3.26 7.49 4.20
N ALA A 10 -3.58 7.89 2.96
CA ALA A 10 -4.59 7.24 2.15
C ALA A 10 -4.35 5.74 1.92
N ILE A 11 -3.09 5.36 1.66
CA ILE A 11 -2.70 3.95 1.47
C ILE A 11 -2.88 3.18 2.78
N TYR A 12 -2.47 3.76 3.91
CA TYR A 12 -2.65 3.12 5.20
C TYR A 12 -4.12 2.99 5.58
N GLU A 13 -4.92 4.05 5.45
CA GLU A 13 -6.36 4.01 5.71
C GLU A 13 -7.06 2.88 4.95
N LEU A 14 -6.72 2.70 3.67
CA LEU A 14 -7.28 1.63 2.85
C LEU A 14 -6.82 0.24 3.34
N LEU A 15 -5.52 0.08 3.58
CA LEU A 15 -4.95 -1.18 4.08
C LEU A 15 -5.55 -1.60 5.43
N PHE A 16 -5.76 -0.66 6.34
CA PHE A 16 -6.38 -0.91 7.65
C PHE A 16 -7.88 -1.13 7.56
N LYS A 17 -8.56 -0.51 6.59
CA LYS A 17 -10.01 -0.64 6.42
C LYS A 17 -10.40 -1.97 5.77
N GLU A 18 -9.71 -2.37 4.70
CA GLU A 18 -10.04 -3.61 3.98
C GLU A 18 -9.28 -4.82 4.53
N GLY A 19 -8.16 -4.62 5.23
CA GLY A 19 -7.33 -5.73 5.72
C GLY A 19 -6.67 -6.52 4.60
N VAL A 20 -6.84 -6.11 3.35
CA VAL A 20 -6.10 -6.63 2.21
C VAL A 20 -5.93 -5.52 1.19
N MET A 21 -4.80 -5.49 0.50
CA MET A 21 -4.59 -4.58 -0.62
C MET A 21 -4.01 -5.34 -1.81
N VAL A 22 -4.52 -5.03 -3.00
CA VAL A 22 -4.15 -5.68 -4.26
C VAL A 22 -3.50 -4.68 -5.21
N ALA A 23 -2.18 -4.75 -5.38
CA ALA A 23 -1.46 -3.84 -6.28
C ALA A 23 -0.86 -4.56 -7.48
N LYS A 24 -1.24 -4.11 -8.69
CA LYS A 24 -0.62 -4.56 -9.94
C LYS A 24 0.78 -3.98 -10.09
N LYS A 25 1.74 -4.74 -10.61
CA LYS A 25 3.15 -4.33 -10.77
C LYS A 25 3.37 -3.38 -11.96
N ASP A 26 2.58 -2.32 -12.08
CA ASP A 26 2.65 -1.35 -13.17
C ASP A 26 3.12 0.03 -12.68
N VAL A 27 4.39 0.37 -12.94
CA VAL A 27 4.98 1.65 -12.50
C VAL A 27 4.51 2.85 -13.31
N HIS A 28 3.96 2.62 -14.51
CA HIS A 28 3.47 3.68 -15.41
C HIS A 28 1.99 4.01 -15.17
N MET A 29 1.31 3.26 -14.30
CA MET A 29 -0.09 3.49 -14.01
C MET A 29 -0.25 4.79 -13.19
N PRO A 30 -0.94 5.81 -13.72
CA PRO A 30 -1.00 7.13 -13.09
C PRO A 30 -1.85 7.12 -11.82
N LYS A 31 -2.82 6.18 -11.71
CA LYS A 31 -3.72 6.07 -10.57
C LYS A 31 -3.96 4.60 -10.23
N HIS A 32 -3.92 4.28 -8.95
CA HIS A 32 -4.31 2.97 -8.46
C HIS A 32 -5.85 2.87 -8.40
N PRO A 33 -6.48 1.76 -8.86
CA PRO A 33 -7.95 1.66 -9.00
C PRO A 33 -8.70 1.90 -7.69
N GLU A 34 -8.23 1.34 -6.58
CA GLU A 34 -8.80 1.50 -5.23
C GLU A 34 -8.56 2.89 -4.61
N LEU A 35 -7.64 3.68 -5.18
CA LEU A 35 -7.28 5.03 -4.72
C LEU A 35 -7.45 6.08 -5.83
N ALA A 36 -8.31 5.80 -6.81
CA ALA A 36 -8.53 6.66 -7.97
C ALA A 36 -9.00 8.08 -7.57
N ASP A 37 -9.82 8.16 -6.50
CA ASP A 37 -10.34 9.41 -5.95
C ASP A 37 -9.26 10.28 -5.30
N LYS A 38 -8.25 9.65 -4.68
CA LYS A 38 -7.17 10.34 -3.95
C LYS A 38 -5.95 10.65 -4.82
N ASN A 39 -6.03 10.38 -6.13
CA ASN A 39 -5.00 10.63 -7.13
C ASN A 39 -3.62 10.04 -6.74
N VAL A 40 -3.65 8.82 -6.16
CA VAL A 40 -2.45 8.14 -5.70
C VAL A 40 -1.87 7.31 -6.85
N PRO A 41 -0.61 7.57 -7.27
CA PRO A 41 0.04 6.78 -8.30
C PRO A 41 0.40 5.40 -7.78
N ASN A 42 0.34 4.40 -8.66
CA ASN A 42 0.61 3.01 -8.29
C ASN A 42 2.05 2.79 -7.81
N LEU A 43 3.00 3.58 -8.33
CA LEU A 43 4.38 3.61 -7.85
C LEU A 43 4.47 3.87 -6.34
N HIS A 44 3.59 4.72 -5.80
CA HIS A 44 3.59 5.02 -4.37
C HIS A 44 3.14 3.82 -3.55
N VAL A 45 2.06 3.16 -3.99
CA VAL A 45 1.56 1.95 -3.35
C VAL A 45 2.65 0.88 -3.32
N MET A 46 3.25 0.58 -4.47
CA MET A 46 4.31 -0.43 -4.57
C MET A 46 5.51 -0.15 -3.66
N LYS A 47 5.94 1.12 -3.54
CA LYS A 47 7.09 1.48 -2.70
C LYS A 47 6.77 1.48 -1.21
N VAL A 48 5.57 1.87 -0.82
CA VAL A 48 5.10 1.73 0.57
C VAL A 48 5.04 0.24 0.94
N MET A 49 4.44 -0.59 0.08
CA MET A 49 4.36 -2.03 0.33
C MET A 49 5.73 -2.72 0.39
N GLN A 50 6.67 -2.33 -0.48
CA GLN A 50 8.04 -2.82 -0.42
C GLN A 50 8.72 -2.45 0.92
N SER A 51 8.51 -1.23 1.40
CA SER A 51 9.03 -0.79 2.70
C SER A 51 8.42 -1.55 3.87
N LEU A 52 7.11 -1.78 3.84
CA LEU A 52 6.39 -2.51 4.89
C LEU A 52 6.80 -3.98 4.94
N LYS A 53 6.98 -4.63 3.78
CA LYS A 53 7.47 -6.00 3.69
C LYS A 53 8.90 -6.13 4.22
N SER A 54 9.77 -5.16 3.90
CA SER A 54 11.12 -5.10 4.47
C SER A 54 11.12 -4.86 5.98
N GLY A 55 10.10 -4.19 6.51
CA GLY A 55 9.94 -3.92 7.93
C GLY A 55 9.24 -5.04 8.71
N GLY A 56 8.78 -6.11 8.06
CA GLY A 56 8.08 -7.23 8.69
C GLY A 56 6.65 -6.93 9.16
N TYR A 57 6.06 -5.79 8.78
CA TYR A 57 4.72 -5.38 9.22
C TYR A 57 3.58 -6.02 8.44
N VAL A 58 3.88 -6.53 7.26
CA VAL A 58 2.91 -7.10 6.33
C VAL A 58 3.49 -8.37 5.74
N HIS A 59 2.68 -9.42 5.72
CA HIS A 59 3.02 -10.66 5.05
C HIS A 59 2.23 -10.71 3.74
N GLY A 60 2.94 -10.99 2.65
CA GLY A 60 2.32 -10.97 1.33
C GLY A 60 3.13 -11.72 0.29
N ASP A 61 2.43 -12.59 -0.41
CA ASP A 61 2.92 -13.30 -1.58
C ASP A 61 2.89 -12.37 -2.79
N VAL A 62 4.03 -12.31 -3.48
CA VAL A 62 4.12 -11.67 -4.78
C VAL A 62 3.80 -12.75 -5.80
N CYS A 63 2.56 -12.82 -6.26
CA CYS A 63 2.19 -13.80 -7.27
C CYS A 63 2.26 -13.13 -8.64
N MET A 64 3.34 -13.47 -9.39
CA MET A 64 3.62 -13.16 -10.80
C MET A 64 3.58 -11.65 -11.16
N GLU A 65 2.43 -10.98 -11.03
CA GLU A 65 2.19 -9.57 -11.38
C GLU A 65 1.40 -8.76 -10.33
N THR A 66 0.94 -9.37 -9.24
CA THR A 66 0.07 -8.72 -8.24
C THR A 66 0.54 -8.98 -6.81
N PHE A 67 0.57 -7.94 -5.97
CA PHE A 67 0.82 -8.04 -4.53
C PHE A 67 -0.50 -8.22 -3.79
N LEU A 68 -0.67 -9.33 -3.06
CA LEU A 68 -1.73 -9.53 -2.07
C LEU A 68 -1.10 -9.40 -0.68
N LEU A 69 -1.60 -8.50 0.17
CA LEU A 69 -1.01 -8.25 1.48
C LEU A 69 -2.04 -8.31 2.58
N VAL A 70 -1.78 -9.15 3.59
CA VAL A 70 -2.57 -9.24 4.82
C VAL A 70 -1.79 -8.57 5.96
N PRO A 71 -2.39 -7.63 6.70
CA PRO A 71 -1.78 -7.04 7.88
C PRO A 71 -1.86 -8.02 9.06
N ASP A 72 -0.72 -8.29 9.69
CA ASP A 72 -0.55 -9.28 10.76
C ASP A 72 -0.90 -8.71 12.16
N GLN A 73 -2.02 -7.98 12.32
CA GLN A 73 -2.22 -7.06 13.46
C GLN A 73 -2.29 -7.71 14.86
N PRO A 74 -1.77 -7.01 15.89
CA PRO A 74 -2.68 -6.29 16.80
C PRO A 74 -2.25 -4.83 17.06
N GLU A 75 -3.15 -3.89 16.74
CA GLU A 75 -3.26 -2.51 17.25
C GLU A 75 -1.95 -1.78 17.63
N HIS A 76 -1.29 -1.15 16.66
CA HIS A 76 -0.37 -0.06 16.95
C HIS A 76 -0.92 1.24 16.37
N PRO A 77 -1.22 2.25 17.21
CA PRO A 77 -1.70 3.54 16.73
C PRO A 77 -0.62 4.16 15.86
N VAL A 78 -0.90 4.26 14.56
CA VAL A 78 -0.03 4.93 13.60
C VAL A 78 -0.09 6.43 13.94
N SER A 79 0.87 6.93 14.71
CA SER A 79 1.01 8.36 15.01
C SER A 79 1.25 9.16 13.72
N LEU A 80 0.41 10.18 13.55
CA LEU A 80 0.22 11.07 12.39
C LEU A 80 1.41 12.02 12.10
#